data_AF-A0A846T6R2-F1
#
_entry.id   AF-A0A846T6R2-F1
#
_cell.length_a   1.000
_cell.length_b   1.000
_cell.length_c   1.000
_cell.angle_alpha   90.00
_cell.angle_beta   90.00
_cell.angle_gamma   90.00
#
_symmetry.space_group_name_H-M   'P 1'
#
loop_
_entity.id
_entity.type
_entity.pdbx_description
1 polymer ?
#
loop_
_entity_poly.entity_id
_entity_poly.type
_entity_poly.pdbx_seq_one_letter_code
_entity_poly.pdbx_strand_id
1 'polypeptide(L)'
;MDPIKGVARLFSWQSLMELVKALAKFLIVAVVAVILLWTHEPELLHLGREPLLPALAHTAQILGWIFLILTLPMILVAGVDVPFQIISHLNQLRMTKQEVRDEMKDNEGKPEVKSRIRRLQQEFAQRRMMENVPTADVIITNPDHYAVALRYQAETMSAPVIVAMGVDHVALRIRERA
;
A
#
# COMPACT_ATOMS: atom_id res chain seq x y z
N MET A 1 9.57 -11.59 -6.81
CA MET A 1 8.67 -11.58 -7.97
C MET A 1 8.69 -12.98 -8.56
N ASP A 2 7.56 -13.68 -8.52
CA ASP A 2 7.49 -15.10 -8.88
C ASP A 2 7.05 -15.22 -10.36
N PRO A 3 7.92 -15.67 -11.29
CA PRO A 3 7.64 -15.66 -12.72
C PRO A 3 6.46 -16.57 -13.10
N ILE A 4 6.25 -17.65 -12.34
CA ILE A 4 5.15 -18.60 -12.54
C ILE A 4 3.78 -17.94 -12.28
N LYS A 5 3.68 -17.06 -11.28
CA LYS A 5 2.46 -16.28 -11.01
C LYS A 5 2.20 -15.21 -12.07
N GLY A 6 3.26 -14.70 -12.72
CA GLY A 6 3.14 -13.78 -13.86
C GLY A 6 2.50 -14.44 -15.07
N VAL A 7 2.93 -15.66 -15.42
CA VAL A 7 2.32 -16.44 -16.52
C VAL A 7 0.87 -16.82 -16.23
N ALA A 8 0.55 -17.18 -14.98
CA ALA A 8 -0.83 -17.47 -14.59
C ALA A 8 -1.75 -16.25 -14.69
N ARG A 9 -1.24 -15.02 -14.48
CA ARG A 9 -2.01 -13.79 -14.72
C ARG A 9 -2.31 -13.55 -16.19
N LEU A 10 -1.37 -13.88 -17.10
CA LEU A 10 -1.59 -13.77 -18.55
C LEU A 10 -2.71 -14.70 -19.05
N PHE A 11 -2.95 -15.82 -18.35
CA PHE A 11 -4.05 -16.75 -18.62
C PHE A 11 -5.26 -16.54 -17.70
N SER A 12 -5.42 -15.34 -17.13
CA SER A 12 -6.60 -15.00 -16.34
C SER A 12 -7.80 -14.64 -17.24
N TRP A 13 -9.02 -14.81 -16.71
CA TRP A 13 -10.25 -14.36 -17.37
C TRP A 13 -10.22 -12.86 -17.72
N GLN A 14 -9.50 -12.07 -16.92
CA GLN A 14 -9.29 -10.64 -17.16
C GLN A 14 -8.46 -10.39 -18.43
N SER A 15 -7.35 -11.11 -18.61
CA SER A 15 -6.52 -11.00 -19.82
C SER A 15 -7.25 -11.43 -21.08
N LEU A 16 -8.11 -12.45 -21.02
CA LEU A 16 -8.96 -12.84 -22.15
C LEU A 16 -9.95 -11.72 -22.51
N MET A 17 -10.59 -11.10 -21.52
CA MET A 17 -11.51 -9.98 -21.73
C MET A 17 -10.80 -8.76 -22.34
N GLU A 18 -9.57 -8.46 -21.89
CA GLU A 18 -8.75 -7.40 -22.45
C GLU A 18 -8.37 -7.67 -23.91
N LEU A 19 -8.01 -8.92 -24.24
CA LEU A 19 -7.73 -9.32 -25.62
C LEU A 19 -8.94 -9.13 -26.52
N VAL A 20 -10.13 -9.56 -26.10
CA VAL A 20 -11.38 -9.39 -26.86
C VAL A 20 -11.67 -7.91 -27.10
N LYS A 21 -11.51 -7.06 -26.08
CA LYS A 21 -11.70 -5.60 -26.23
C LYS A 21 -10.67 -4.98 -27.17
N ALA A 22 -9.41 -5.41 -27.11
CA ALA A 22 -8.36 -4.95 -28.00
C ALA A 22 -8.65 -5.34 -29.46
N LEU A 23 -9.08 -6.59 -29.69
CA LEU A 23 -9.46 -7.07 -31.01
C LEU A 23 -10.69 -6.33 -31.55
N ALA A 24 -11.69 -6.07 -30.71
CA ALA A 24 -12.86 -5.29 -31.10
C ALA A 24 -12.48 -3.86 -31.51
N LYS A 25 -11.62 -3.17 -30.73
CA LYS A 25 -11.08 -1.85 -31.09
C LYS A 25 -10.36 -1.87 -32.44
N PHE A 26 -9.48 -2.87 -32.64
CA PHE A 26 -8.75 -3.03 -33.88
C PHE A 26 -9.69 -3.22 -35.07
N LEU A 27 -10.70 -4.09 -34.94
CA LEU A 27 -11.69 -4.33 -36.00
C LEU A 27 -12.50 -3.07 -36.32
N ILE A 28 -12.91 -2.30 -35.31
CA ILE A 28 -13.61 -1.03 -35.53
C ILE A 28 -12.75 -0.07 -36.36
N VAL A 29 -11.48 0.12 -35.96
CA VAL A 29 -10.55 0.98 -36.71
C VAL A 29 -10.31 0.46 -38.13
N ALA A 30 -10.09 -0.85 -38.28
CA ALA A 30 -9.84 -1.48 -39.57
C ALA A 30 -11.03 -1.32 -40.52
N VAL A 31 -12.26 -1.54 -40.04
CA VAL A 31 -13.48 -1.38 -40.85
C VAL A 31 -13.66 0.08 -41.26
N VAL A 32 -13.51 1.03 -40.34
CA VAL A 32 -13.64 2.46 -40.66
C VAL A 32 -12.55 2.90 -41.64
N ALA A 33 -11.32 2.42 -41.47
CA ALA A 33 -10.22 2.71 -42.40
C ALA A 33 -10.48 2.15 -43.80
N VAL A 34 -10.96 0.90 -43.93
CA VAL A 34 -11.31 0.31 -45.24
C VAL A 34 -12.44 1.07 -45.91
N ILE A 35 -13.49 1.44 -45.16
CA ILE A 35 -14.60 2.25 -45.69
C ILE A 35 -14.08 3.59 -46.19
N LEU A 36 -13.26 4.29 -45.40
CA LEU A 36 -12.69 5.58 -45.80
C LEU A 36 -11.82 5.47 -47.06
N LEU A 37 -11.02 4.42 -47.17
CA LEU A 37 -10.21 4.17 -48.36
C LEU A 37 -11.08 3.93 -49.59
N TRP A 38 -12.18 3.17 -49.48
CA TRP A 38 -13.10 2.95 -50.59
C TRP A 38 -13.90 4.21 -50.96
N THR A 39 -14.33 5.01 -49.99
CA THR A 39 -15.10 6.23 -50.28
C THR A 39 -14.24 7.35 -50.84
N HIS A 40 -12.98 7.46 -50.40
CA HIS A 40 -12.05 8.49 -50.86
C HIS A 40 -11.10 8.03 -51.98
N GLU A 41 -11.19 6.80 -52.47
CA GLU A 41 -10.38 6.29 -53.58
C GLU A 41 -10.33 7.26 -54.79
N PRO A 42 -11.46 7.81 -55.30
CA PRO A 42 -11.43 8.68 -56.48
C PRO A 42 -10.73 10.01 -56.21
N GLU A 43 -10.81 10.50 -54.97
CA GLU A 43 -10.18 11.73 -54.51
C GLU A 43 -8.67 11.52 -54.33
N LEU A 44 -8.27 10.40 -53.72
CA LEU A 44 -6.87 10.00 -53.57
C LEU A 44 -6.17 9.82 -54.93
N LEU A 45 -6.86 9.26 -55.93
CA LEU A 45 -6.36 9.13 -57.29
C LEU A 45 -6.24 10.48 -58.01
N HIS A 46 -7.08 11.46 -57.68
CA HIS A 46 -7.01 12.82 -58.24
C HIS A 46 -5.80 13.59 -57.72
N LEU A 47 -5.41 13.41 -56.45
CA LEU A 47 -4.22 14.07 -55.90
C LEU A 47 -2.94 13.78 -56.69
N GLY A 48 -2.81 12.58 -57.26
CA GLY A 48 -1.66 12.21 -58.09
C GLY A 48 -1.56 12.97 -59.41
N ARG A 49 -2.61 13.71 -59.80
CA ARG A 49 -2.70 14.50 -61.04
C ARG A 49 -2.66 16.00 -60.78
N GLU A 50 -2.64 16.44 -59.53
CA GLU A 50 -2.63 17.85 -59.15
C GLU A 50 -1.20 18.45 -59.13
N PRO A 51 -1.07 19.78 -59.36
CA PRO A 51 0.17 20.50 -59.12
C PRO A 51 0.60 20.44 -57.64
N LEU A 52 1.92 20.49 -57.39
CA LEU A 52 2.50 20.21 -56.07
C LEU A 52 1.94 21.06 -54.92
N LEU A 53 1.78 22.38 -55.12
CA LEU A 53 1.29 23.30 -54.08
C LEU A 53 -0.17 23.02 -53.64
N PRO A 54 -1.15 22.97 -54.56
CA PRO A 54 -2.53 22.63 -54.18
C PRO A 54 -2.66 21.19 -53.66
N ALA A 55 -1.90 20.24 -54.22
CA ALA A 55 -1.92 18.85 -53.76
C ALA A 55 -1.51 18.73 -52.28
N LEU A 56 -0.53 19.51 -51.80
CA LEU A 56 -0.12 19.51 -50.40
C LEU A 56 -1.24 19.98 -49.47
N ALA A 57 -1.92 21.07 -49.82
CA ALA A 57 -3.02 21.61 -49.03
C ALA A 57 -4.21 20.63 -49.00
N HIS A 58 -4.55 20.04 -50.15
CA HIS A 58 -5.62 19.05 -50.27
C HIS A 58 -5.29 17.78 -49.46
N THR A 59 -4.05 17.29 -49.52
CA THR A 59 -3.58 16.14 -48.72
C THR A 59 -3.75 16.40 -47.24
N ALA A 60 -3.33 17.57 -46.75
CA ALA A 60 -3.43 17.93 -45.34
C ALA A 60 -4.89 17.97 -44.88
N GLN A 61 -5.79 18.49 -45.73
CA GLN A 61 -7.23 18.51 -45.44
C GLN A 61 -7.83 17.10 -45.37
N ILE A 62 -7.52 16.22 -46.34
CA ILE A 62 -7.99 14.83 -46.34
C ILE A 62 -7.47 14.09 -45.10
N LEU A 63 -6.18 14.21 -44.77
CA LEU A 63 -5.61 13.59 -43.58
C LEU A 63 -6.26 14.09 -42.29
N GLY A 64 -6.56 15.39 -42.20
CA GLY A 64 -7.27 15.97 -41.07
C GLY A 64 -8.67 15.37 -40.90
N TRP A 65 -9.43 15.24 -41.99
CA TRP A 65 -10.77 14.64 -41.96
C TRP A 65 -10.74 13.15 -41.62
N ILE A 66 -9.84 12.38 -42.25
CA ILE A 66 -9.65 10.96 -41.95
C ILE A 66 -9.28 10.75 -40.48
N PHE A 67 -8.37 11.57 -39.94
CA PHE A 67 -7.97 11.51 -38.54
C PHE A 67 -9.15 11.76 -37.59
N LEU A 68 -9.97 12.78 -37.87
CA LEU A 68 -11.16 13.08 -37.06
C LEU A 68 -12.17 11.93 -37.10
N ILE A 69 -12.44 11.36 -38.29
CA ILE A 69 -13.40 10.26 -38.47
C ILE A 69 -12.90 8.98 -37.80
N LEU A 70 -11.60 8.68 -37.85
CA LEU A 70 -11.03 7.51 -37.17
C LEU A 70 -11.02 7.65 -35.64
N THR A 71 -10.88 8.88 -35.12
CA THR A 71 -10.81 9.14 -33.68
C THR A 71 -12.19 9.11 -33.02
N LEU A 72 -13.25 9.56 -33.71
CA LEU A 72 -14.63 9.61 -33.19
C LEU A 72 -15.13 8.26 -32.62
N PRO A 73 -15.02 7.13 -33.33
CA PRO A 73 -15.38 5.81 -32.79
C PRO A 73 -14.57 5.41 -31.56
N MET A 74 -13.28 5.78 -31.51
CA MET A 74 -12.43 5.48 -30.35
C MET A 74 -12.89 6.22 -29.10
N ILE A 75 -13.45 7.42 -29.22
CA ILE A 75 -14.04 8.15 -28.09
C ILE A 75 -15.24 7.38 -27.53
N LEU A 76 -16.11 6.85 -28.39
CA LEU A 76 -17.25 6.03 -27.96
C LEU A 76 -16.80 4.75 -27.27
N VAL A 77 -15.79 4.07 -27.83
CA VAL A 77 -15.24 2.85 -27.22
C VAL A 77 -14.59 3.17 -25.87
N ALA A 78 -13.84 4.26 -25.77
CA ALA A 78 -13.26 4.72 -24.50
C ALA A 78 -14.34 5.04 -23.46
N GLY A 79 -15.46 5.63 -23.89
CA GLY A 79 -16.61 5.92 -23.03
C GLY A 79 -17.21 4.68 -22.35
N VAL A 80 -17.12 3.51 -22.99
CA VAL A 80 -17.56 2.23 -22.40
C VAL A 80 -16.44 1.53 -21.64
N ASP A 81 -15.21 1.57 -22.15
CA ASP A 81 -14.08 0.82 -21.59
C ASP A 81 -13.59 1.39 -20.25
N VAL A 82 -13.53 2.71 -20.12
CA VAL A 82 -13.10 3.40 -18.89
C VAL A 82 -13.95 3.03 -17.66
N PRO A 83 -15.29 3.17 -17.68
CA PRO A 83 -16.10 2.80 -16.51
C PRO A 83 -16.00 1.31 -16.18
N PHE A 84 -15.95 0.43 -17.20
CA PHE A 84 -15.75 -1.00 -16.98
C PHE A 84 -14.41 -1.28 -16.27
N GLN A 85 -13.34 -0.60 -16.69
CA GLN A 85 -12.02 -0.77 -16.10
C GLN A 85 -11.95 -0.22 -14.66
N ILE A 86 -12.61 0.90 -14.37
CA ILE A 86 -12.73 1.44 -13.00
C ILE A 86 -13.42 0.43 -12.09
N ILE A 87 -14.57 -0.12 -12.52
CA ILE A 87 -15.32 -1.11 -11.74
C ILE A 87 -14.49 -2.38 -11.52
N SER A 88 -13.82 -2.87 -12.56
CA SER A 88 -12.94 -4.04 -12.46
C SER A 88 -11.79 -3.81 -11.48
N HIS A 89 -11.15 -2.63 -11.55
CA HIS A 89 -10.07 -2.27 -10.63
C HIS A 89 -10.55 -2.16 -9.19
N LEU A 90 -11.70 -1.51 -8.96
CA LEU A 90 -12.32 -1.45 -7.62
C LEU A 90 -12.66 -2.84 -7.09
N ASN A 91 -13.13 -3.76 -7.95
CA ASN A 91 -13.38 -5.13 -7.55
C ASN A 91 -12.11 -5.92 -7.23
N GLN A 92 -10.99 -5.63 -7.89
CA GLN A 92 -9.69 -6.24 -7.56
C GLN A 92 -9.13 -5.75 -6.22
N LEU A 93 -9.45 -4.51 -5.82
CA LEU A 93 -9.05 -3.95 -4.53
C LEU A 93 -9.95 -4.38 -3.36
N ARG A 94 -11.05 -5.09 -3.63
CA ARG A 94 -11.94 -5.59 -2.57
C ARG A 94 -11.26 -6.73 -1.84
N MET A 95 -11.07 -6.54 -0.54
CA MET A 95 -10.68 -7.60 0.36
C MET A 95 -11.89 -8.38 0.84
N THR A 96 -11.74 -9.69 0.98
CA THR A 96 -12.73 -10.54 1.65
C THR A 96 -12.73 -10.27 3.16
N LYS A 97 -13.85 -10.55 3.85
CA LYS A 97 -13.91 -10.43 5.32
C LYS A 97 -12.83 -11.27 6.02
N GLN A 98 -12.40 -12.36 5.39
CA GLN A 98 -11.35 -13.23 5.91
C GLN A 98 -9.97 -12.59 5.72
N GLU A 99 -9.65 -12.07 4.54
CA GLU A 99 -8.40 -11.33 4.29
C GLU A 99 -8.27 -10.11 5.20
N VAL A 100 -9.33 -9.32 5.40
CA VAL A 100 -9.32 -8.20 6.35
C VAL A 100 -8.99 -8.67 7.76
N ARG A 101 -9.58 -9.79 8.20
CA ARG A 101 -9.35 -10.34 9.53
C ARG A 101 -7.93 -10.88 9.70
N ASP A 102 -7.36 -11.44 8.64
CA ASP A 102 -5.99 -11.97 8.65
C ASP A 102 -4.96 -10.82 8.55
N GLU A 103 -5.21 -9.79 7.73
CA GLU A 103 -4.40 -8.54 7.74
C GLU A 103 -4.41 -7.86 9.10
N MET A 104 -5.56 -7.78 9.78
CA MET A 104 -5.62 -7.23 11.14
C MET A 104 -4.77 -8.03 12.13
N LYS A 105 -4.77 -9.38 12.02
CA LYS A 105 -3.92 -10.22 12.88
C LYS A 105 -2.43 -10.03 12.60
N ASP A 106 -2.06 -9.81 11.34
CA ASP A 106 -0.67 -9.62 10.94
C ASP A 106 -0.15 -8.21 11.29
N ASN A 107 -0.98 -7.17 11.13
CA ASN A 107 -0.62 -5.79 11.45
C ASN A 107 -0.62 -5.49 12.96
N GLU A 108 -1.66 -5.91 13.71
CA GLU A 108 -1.76 -5.62 15.15
C GLU A 108 -1.02 -6.66 16.00
N GLY A 109 -0.65 -7.79 15.39
CA GLY A 109 -0.13 -8.97 16.08
C GLY A 109 -1.19 -9.68 16.92
N LYS A 110 -0.94 -10.94 17.27
CA LYS A 110 -1.86 -11.69 18.14
C LYS A 110 -1.95 -11.01 19.53
N PRO A 111 -3.14 -10.79 20.10
CA PRO A 111 -3.29 -10.21 21.44
C PRO A 111 -2.50 -10.96 22.52
N GLU A 112 -2.37 -12.28 22.36
CA GLU A 112 -1.55 -13.15 23.20
C GLU A 112 -0.06 -12.77 23.17
N VAL A 113 0.47 -12.40 22.00
CA VAL A 113 1.87 -11.97 21.84
C VAL A 113 2.06 -10.60 22.47
N LYS A 114 1.14 -9.66 22.24
CA LYS A 114 1.19 -8.32 22.86
C LYS A 114 1.14 -8.38 24.38
N SER A 115 0.25 -9.20 24.95
CA SER A 115 0.17 -9.41 26.40
C SER A 115 1.42 -10.10 26.95
N ARG A 116 2.00 -11.06 26.22
CA ARG A 116 3.26 -11.71 26.60
C ARG A 116 4.44 -10.74 26.61
N ILE A 117 4.56 -9.89 25.60
CA ILE A 117 5.59 -8.85 25.54
C ILE A 117 5.46 -7.92 26.74
N ARG A 118 4.24 -7.46 27.07
CA ARG A 118 4.00 -6.58 28.22
C ARG A 118 4.38 -7.24 29.55
N ARG A 119 4.05 -8.53 29.74
CA ARG A 119 4.47 -9.29 30.93
C ARG A 119 5.99 -9.38 31.03
N LEU A 120 6.67 -9.73 29.94
CA LEU A 120 8.13 -9.80 29.89
C LEU A 120 8.78 -8.44 30.19
N GLN A 121 8.26 -7.35 29.62
CA GLN A 121 8.74 -6.00 29.90
C GLN A 121 8.63 -5.64 31.39
N GLN A 122 7.51 -5.99 32.04
CA GLN A 122 7.34 -5.80 33.48
C GLN A 122 8.33 -6.64 34.30
N GLU A 123 8.54 -7.90 33.93
CA GLU A 123 9.52 -8.77 34.60
C GLU A 123 10.95 -8.22 34.46
N PHE A 124 11.35 -7.76 33.28
CA PHE A 124 12.66 -7.13 33.07
C PHE A 124 12.82 -5.83 33.86
N ALA A 125 11.78 -4.99 33.89
CA ALA A 125 11.79 -3.76 34.69
C ALA A 125 11.95 -4.06 36.18
N GLN A 126 11.22 -5.05 36.70
CA GLN A 126 11.36 -5.47 38.10
C GLN A 126 12.75 -6.04 38.38
N ARG A 127 13.32 -6.88 37.50
CA ARG A 127 14.68 -7.42 37.67
C ARG A 127 15.72 -6.30 37.75
N ARG A 128 15.69 -5.35 36.81
CA ARG A 128 16.59 -4.18 36.81
C ARG A 128 16.42 -3.32 38.06
N MET A 129 15.18 -3.08 38.48
CA MET A 129 14.91 -2.35 39.72
C MET A 129 15.55 -3.06 40.93
N MET A 130 15.43 -4.38 41.00
CA MET A 130 15.99 -5.18 42.09
C MET A 130 17.52 -5.36 42.01
N GLU A 131 18.14 -5.16 40.85
CA GLU A 131 19.60 -5.06 40.67
C GLU A 131 20.14 -3.71 41.15
N ASN A 132 19.34 -2.65 41.14
CA ASN A 132 19.73 -1.33 41.62
C ASN A 132 19.62 -1.20 43.16
N VAL A 133 18.91 -2.12 43.84
CA VAL A 133 18.70 -2.08 45.30
C VAL A 133 20.02 -2.03 46.09
N PRO A 134 21.06 -2.84 45.78
CA PRO A 134 22.33 -2.79 46.51
C PRO A 134 23.12 -1.48 46.30
N THR A 135 22.74 -0.66 45.32
CA THR A 135 23.36 0.66 45.09
C THR A 135 22.72 1.77 45.90
N ALA A 136 21.70 1.46 46.70
CA ALA A 136 21.03 2.42 47.58
C ALA A 136 21.86 2.71 48.83
N ASP A 137 21.86 3.97 49.26
CA ASP A 137 22.52 4.41 50.49
C ASP A 137 21.59 4.28 51.70
N VAL A 138 20.28 4.42 51.50
CA VAL A 138 19.27 4.23 52.56
C VAL A 138 18.00 3.61 52.01
N ILE A 139 17.34 2.78 52.83
CA ILE A 139 16.05 2.18 52.50
C ILE A 139 15.04 2.60 53.57
N ILE A 140 13.98 3.27 53.14
CA ILE A 140 12.87 3.72 53.97
C ILE A 140 11.75 2.68 53.85
N THR A 141 11.34 2.09 54.98
CA THR A 141 10.32 1.04 55.01
C THR A 141 9.14 1.41 55.89
N ASN A 142 7.93 1.13 55.42
CA ASN A 142 6.75 0.94 56.25
C ASN A 142 6.61 -0.57 56.47
N PRO A 143 6.59 -1.08 57.72
CA PRO A 143 6.82 -2.48 58.09
C PRO A 143 6.24 -3.54 57.15
N ASP A 144 5.01 -3.35 56.64
CA ASP A 144 4.33 -4.36 55.82
C ASP A 144 3.94 -3.90 54.40
N HIS A 145 4.01 -2.60 54.10
CA HIS A 145 3.31 -2.06 52.92
C HIS A 145 4.20 -1.37 51.90
N TYR A 146 5.30 -0.74 52.30
CA TYR A 146 6.11 0.08 51.38
C TYR A 146 7.60 -0.05 51.69
N ALA A 147 8.42 -0.15 50.64
CA ALA A 147 9.86 0.05 50.72
C ALA A 147 10.33 0.97 49.60
N VAL A 148 11.12 1.99 49.94
CA VAL A 148 11.69 2.96 49.01
C VAL A 148 13.19 3.02 49.25
N ALA A 149 13.97 2.67 48.23
CA ALA A 149 15.43 2.71 48.24
C ALA A 149 15.92 4.00 47.58
N LEU A 150 16.73 4.77 48.30
CA LEU A 150 17.25 6.06 47.89
C LEU A 150 18.77 5.99 47.74
N ARG A 151 19.30 6.68 46.74
CA ARG A 151 20.72 6.91 46.54
C ARG A 151 21.01 8.40 46.52
N TYR A 152 22.04 8.83 47.24
CA TYR A 152 22.47 10.22 47.33
C TYR A 152 23.99 10.33 47.51
N GLN A 153 24.65 10.95 46.54
CA GLN A 153 26.07 11.27 46.59
C GLN A 153 26.23 12.78 46.73
N ALA A 154 26.72 13.25 47.89
CA ALA A 154 26.76 14.67 48.23
C ALA A 154 27.64 15.52 47.29
N GLU A 155 28.64 14.93 46.63
CA GLU A 155 29.55 15.66 45.74
C GLU A 155 29.02 15.82 44.31
N THR A 156 28.10 14.96 43.88
CA THR A 156 27.66 14.87 42.47
C THR A 156 26.15 15.06 42.29
N MET A 157 25.35 14.93 43.36
CA MET A 157 23.89 14.95 43.27
C MET A 157 23.29 16.14 44.03
N SER A 158 22.41 16.89 43.38
CA SER A 158 21.68 18.01 44.01
C SER A 158 20.50 17.54 44.88
N ALA A 159 20.02 16.31 44.70
CA ALA A 159 18.95 15.71 45.47
C ALA A 159 19.04 14.16 45.45
N PRO A 160 18.52 13.47 46.48
CA PRO A 160 18.39 12.01 46.48
C PRO A 160 17.52 11.51 45.34
N VAL A 161 17.88 10.38 44.73
CA VAL A 161 17.10 9.72 43.68
C VAL A 161 16.55 8.37 44.16
N ILE A 162 15.34 8.04 43.72
CA ILE A 162 14.72 6.74 44.00
C ILE A 162 15.28 5.72 43.02
N VAL A 163 15.97 4.71 43.55
CA VAL A 163 16.57 3.62 42.76
C VAL A 163 15.68 2.39 42.68
N ALA A 164 14.87 2.15 43.71
CA ALA A 164 13.84 1.12 43.74
C ALA A 164 12.68 1.53 44.64
N MET A 165 11.47 1.14 44.29
CA MET A 165 10.31 1.26 45.16
C MET A 165 9.34 0.10 44.94
N GLY A 166 8.71 -0.37 46.01
CA GLY A 166 7.81 -1.51 45.94
C GLY A 166 6.78 -1.50 47.05
N VAL A 167 5.70 -2.25 46.83
CA VAL A 167 4.64 -2.51 47.80
C VAL A 167 4.55 -3.99 48.12
N ASP A 168 4.04 -4.32 49.30
CA ASP A 168 3.77 -5.68 49.78
C ASP A 168 4.93 -6.66 49.48
N HIS A 169 4.69 -7.65 48.60
CA HIS A 169 5.68 -8.67 48.25
C HIS A 169 6.96 -8.08 47.62
N VAL A 170 6.85 -6.98 46.86
CA VAL A 170 8.04 -6.32 46.29
C VAL A 170 8.80 -5.58 47.39
N ALA A 171 8.09 -4.97 48.34
CA ALA A 171 8.71 -4.32 49.49
C ALA A 171 9.49 -5.33 50.36
N LEU A 172 8.92 -6.51 50.59
CA LEU A 172 9.61 -7.60 51.30
C LEU A 172 10.92 -8.00 50.59
N ARG A 173 10.87 -8.19 49.27
CA ARG A 173 12.08 -8.54 48.51
C ARG A 173 13.13 -7.43 48.48
N ILE A 174 12.73 -6.16 48.47
CA ILE A 174 13.67 -5.03 48.56
C ILE A 174 14.41 -5.08 49.90
N ARG A 175 13.71 -5.42 50.98
CA ARG A 175 14.29 -5.59 52.33
C ARG A 175 15.22 -6.80 52.42
N GLU A 176 14.90 -7.91 51.75
CA GLU A 176 15.77 -9.11 51.72
C GLU A 176 17.10 -8.87 50.98
N ARG A 177 17.15 -7.89 50.07
CA ARG A 177 18.33 -7.52 49.29
C ARG A 177 19.09 -6.30 49.83
N ALA A 178 18.59 -5.71 50.91
CA ALA A 178 19.23 -4.65 51.68
C ALA A 178 20.38 -5.22 52.51
#